data_AF-A0A4U2PQB5-F1
#
_entry.id   AF-A0A4U2PQB5-F1
#
_cell.length_a   1.000
_cell.length_b   1.000
_cell.length_c   1.000
_cell.angle_alpha   90.00
_cell.angle_beta   90.00
_cell.angle_gamma   90.00
#
_symmetry.space_group_name_H-M   'P 1'
#
loop_
_entity.id
_entity.type
_entity.pdbx_description
1 polymer ?
#
loop_
_entity_poly.entity_id
_entity_poly.type
_entity_poly.pdbx_seq_one_letter_code
_entity_poly.pdbx_strand_id
1 'polypeptide(L)' 'MTLIDEVQGKFLHFRFTIMPGSLEEHHGQVKFSWYFGPSDNPQTISGQDFIVIENGLIQSLVVFIEKSEE' A
#
# COMPACT_ATOMS: atom_id res chain seq x y z
N MET A 1 16.87 5.64 10.82
CA MET A 1 16.15 4.90 9.78
C MET A 1 14.67 5.10 10.03
N THR A 2 13.91 5.35 8.96
CA THR A 2 12.45 5.47 9.04
C THR A 2 11.81 4.10 8.81
N LEU A 3 10.52 3.95 9.15
CA LEU A 3 9.75 2.75 8.87
C LEU A 3 9.84 2.32 7.39
N ILE A 4 9.83 3.30 6.47
CA ILE A 4 9.91 3.05 5.03
C ILE A 4 11.28 2.48 4.66
N ASP A 5 12.37 3.05 5.19
CA ASP A 5 13.73 2.58 4.92
C ASP A 5 13.92 1.14 5.39
N GLU A 6 13.34 0.78 6.54
CA GLU A 6 13.42 -0.57 7.11
C GLU A 6 12.71 -1.60 6.23
N VAL A 7 11.50 -1.29 5.75
CA VAL A 7 10.75 -2.18 4.84
C VAL A 7 11.49 -2.34 3.52
N GLN A 8 11.94 -1.25 2.90
CA GLN A 8 12.66 -1.30 1.63
C GLN A 8 14.01 -2.02 1.75
N GLY A 9 14.72 -1.85 2.87
CA GLY A 9 15.98 -2.54 3.13
C GLY A 9 15.81 -4.03 3.39
N LYS A 10 14.73 -4.43 4.06
CA LYS A 10 14.43 -5.84 4.36
C LYS A 10 13.96 -6.63 3.13
N PHE A 11 13.19 -5.99 2.26
CA PHE A 11 12.58 -6.63 1.09
C PHE A 11 13.18 -6.07 -0.20
N LEU A 12 14.47 -6.36 -0.41
CA LEU A 12 15.16 -5.94 -1.62
C LEU A 12 14.45 -6.50 -2.86
N HIS A 13 14.30 -5.66 -3.88
CA HIS A 13 13.59 -5.95 -5.14
C HIS A 13 12.07 -6.07 -5.07
N PHE A 14 11.46 -6.00 -3.87
CA PHE A 14 10.00 -5.91 -3.79
C PHE A 14 9.53 -4.51 -4.24
N ARG A 15 8.34 -4.44 -4.82
CA ARG A 15 7.71 -3.20 -5.26
C ARG A 15 6.25 -3.17 -4.85
N PHE A 16 5.80 -1.99 -4.43
CA PHE A 16 4.37 -1.70 -4.31
C PHE A 16 3.80 -1.44 -5.70
N THR A 17 2.66 -2.04 -6.01
CA THR A 17 1.88 -1.77 -7.22
C THR A 17 0.42 -1.59 -6.84
N ILE A 18 -0.26 -0.62 -7.46
CA ILE A 18 -1.70 -0.42 -7.21
C ILE A 18 -2.49 -1.49 -7.96
N MET A 19 -3.44 -2.10 -7.27
CA MET A 19 -4.38 -3.04 -7.88
C MET A 19 -5.27 -2.28 -8.87
N PRO A 20 -5.31 -2.65 -10.16
CA PRO A 20 -6.05 -1.92 -11.18
C PRO A 20 -7.53 -1.75 -10.81
N GLY A 21 -8.03 -0.53 -10.91
CA GLY A 21 -9.43 -0.20 -10.62
C GLY A 21 -9.81 -0.12 -9.14
N SER A 22 -8.86 -0.33 -8.21
CA SER A 22 -9.15 -0.28 -6.76
C SER A 22 -9.15 1.13 -6.16
N LEU A 23 -8.64 2.13 -6.89
CA LEU A 23 -8.55 3.50 -6.40
C LEU A 23 -9.94 4.16 -6.38
N GLU A 24 -10.38 4.52 -5.19
CA GLU A 24 -11.58 5.29 -4.93
C GLU A 24 -11.21 6.55 -4.15
N GLU A 25 -11.74 7.70 -4.56
CA GLU A 25 -11.56 8.97 -3.87
C GLU A 25 -12.90 9.69 -3.73
N HIS A 26 -13.21 10.16 -2.53
CA HIS A 26 -14.40 10.97 -2.27
C HIS A 26 -14.22 11.86 -1.04
N HIS A 27 -14.49 13.16 -1.18
CA HIS A 27 -14.47 14.15 -0.08
C HIS A 27 -13.24 14.05 0.86
N GLY A 28 -12.04 13.94 0.29
CA GLY A 28 -10.80 13.84 1.07
C GLY A 28 -10.57 12.48 1.72
N GLN A 29 -11.36 11.46 1.38
CA GLN A 29 -11.11 10.06 1.72
C GLN A 29 -10.59 9.35 0.48
N VAL A 30 -9.45 8.68 0.59
CA VAL A 30 -8.89 7.85 -0.48
C VAL A 30 -8.80 6.41 0.01
N LYS A 31 -9.23 5.48 -0.82
CA LYS A 31 -9.08 4.04 -0.60
C LYS A 31 -8.44 3.42 -1.84
N PHE A 32 -7.43 2.59 -1.66
CA PHE A 32 -6.92 1.74 -2.75
C PHE A 32 -6.33 0.45 -2.20
N SER A 33 -6.33 -0.58 -3.05
CA SER A 33 -5.66 -1.84 -2.78
C SER A 33 -4.34 -1.90 -3.53
N TRP A 34 -3.36 -2.58 -2.94
CA TRP A 34 -2.02 -2.71 -3.49
C TRP A 34 -1.50 -4.14 -3.37
N TYR A 35 -0.51 -4.45 -4.19
CA TYR A 35 0.34 -5.63 -4.05
C TYR A 35 1.76 -5.23 -3.67
N PHE A 36 2.45 -6.08 -2.93
CA PHE A 36 3.84 -5.95 -2.55
C PHE A 36 4.58 -7.26 -2.80
N GLY A 37 5.47 -7.27 -3.79
CA GLY A 37 6.17 -8.48 -4.22
C GLY A 37 7.31 -8.20 -5.20
N PRO A 38 8.15 -9.20 -5.50
CA PRO A 38 9.16 -9.14 -6.54
C PRO A 38 8.52 -9.12 -7.94
N SER A 39 9.31 -8.81 -8.97
CA SER A 39 8.80 -8.65 -10.35
C SER A 39 8.20 -9.91 -10.96
N ASP A 40 8.66 -11.08 -10.54
CA ASP A 40 8.18 -12.40 -10.99
C ASP A 40 6.96 -12.89 -10.21
N ASN A 41 6.73 -12.37 -9.00
CA ASN A 41 5.53 -12.65 -8.20
C ASN A 41 5.03 -11.40 -7.45
N PRO A 42 4.48 -10.40 -8.17
CA PRO A 42 4.14 -9.12 -7.57
C PRO A 42 3.06 -9.21 -6.49
N GLN A 43 2.24 -10.27 -6.49
CA GLN A 43 1.10 -10.48 -5.58
C GLN A 43 1.46 -11.24 -4.29
N THR A 44 2.74 -11.27 -3.91
CA THR A 44 3.22 -12.02 -2.71
C THR A 44 2.53 -11.57 -1.42
N ILE A 45 2.30 -10.28 -1.26
CA ILE A 45 1.51 -9.67 -0.17
C ILE A 45 0.52 -8.71 -0.81
N SER A 46 -0.69 -8.60 -0.27
CA SER A 46 -1.64 -7.55 -0.62
C SER A 46 -2.01 -6.71 0.59
N GLY A 47 -2.65 -5.58 0.33
CA GLY A 47 -3.22 -4.76 1.37
C GLY A 47 -4.16 -3.71 0.82
N GLN A 48 -4.78 -2.99 1.74
CA GLN A 48 -5.66 -1.87 1.45
C GLN A 48 -5.36 -0.72 2.40
N ASP A 49 -5.24 0.47 1.81
CA ASP A 49 -4.97 1.70 2.53
C ASP A 49 -6.22 2.58 2.50
N PHE A 50 -6.53 3.18 3.65
CA PHE A 50 -7.50 4.25 3.81
C PHE A 50 -6.78 5.50 4.27
N ILE A 51 -6.88 6.57 3.49
CA ILE A 51 -6.17 7.83 3.71
C ILE A 51 -7.18 8.94 3.91
N VAL A 52 -6.97 9.75 4.95
CA VAL A 52 -7.65 11.04 5.11
C VAL A 52 -6.73 12.15 4.61
N ILE A 53 -7.20 12.94 3.66
CA ILE A 53 -6.51 14.10 3.10
C ILE A 53 -7.21 15.37 3.59
N GLU A 54 -6.45 16.25 4.24
CA GLU A 54 -6.90 17.58 4.67
C GLU A 54 -5.89 18.63 4.21
N ASN A 55 -6.40 19.74 3.66
CA ASN A 55 -5.56 20.84 3.15
C ASN A 55 -4.48 20.39 2.13
N GLY A 56 -4.76 19.34 1.37
CA GLY A 56 -3.84 18.77 0.38
C GLY A 56 -2.70 17.93 0.98
N LEU A 57 -2.76 17.60 2.27
CA LEU A 57 -1.77 16.77 2.96
C LEU A 57 -2.44 15.50 3.51
N ILE A 58 -1.66 14.42 3.61
CA ILE A 58 -2.08 13.19 4.30
C ILE A 58 -2.16 13.49 5.80
N GLN A 59 -3.37 13.43 6.35
CA GLN A 59 -3.62 13.65 7.78
C GLN A 59 -3.58 12.34 8.57
N SER A 60 -4.07 11.25 7.98
CA SER A 60 -3.98 9.91 8.57
C SER A 60 -3.97 8.82 7.51
N LEU A 61 -3.42 7.67 7.88
CA LEU A 61 -3.34 6.46 7.08
C LEU A 61 -3.67 5.26 7.97
N VAL A 62 -4.63 4.44 7.54
CA VAL A 62 -4.94 3.13 8.14
C VAL A 62 -4.66 2.06 7.10
N VAL A 63 -3.83 1.08 7.46
CA VAL A 63 -3.37 0.02 6.56
C VAL A 63 -3.90 -1.32 7.04
N PHE A 64 -4.51 -2.07 6.12
CA PHE A 64 -4.86 -3.47 6.29
C PHE A 64 -3.90 -4.31 5.45
N ILE A 65 -3.28 -5.32 6.07
CA ILE A 65 -2.38 -6.24 5.40
C ILE A 65 -3.10 -7.58 5.24
N GLU A 66 -3.13 -8.07 4.01
CA GLU A 66 -3.66 -9.36 3.64
C GLU A 66 -2.50 -10.28 3.29
N LYS A 67 -2.43 -11.42 3.98
CA LYS A 67 -1.50 -12.48 3.64
C LYS A 67 -2.28 -13.53 2.85
N SER A 68 -1.77 -13.92 1.68
CA SER A 68 -2.25 -15.13 1.01
C SER A 68 -1.99 -16.33 1.95
N GLU A 69 -3.06 -17.02 2.37
CA GLU A 69 -2.92 -18.32 3.03
C GLU A 69 -2.19 -19.28 2.08
N GLU A 70 -1.13 -19.93 2.57
CA GLU A 70 -0.51 -21.10 1.90
C GLU A 70 -1.39 -22.33 2.09
#